data_AF-A0A2T0LT25-F1
#
_entry.id   AF-A0A2T0LT25-F1
#
_cell.length_a   1.000
_cell.length_b   1.000
_cell.length_c   1.000
_cell.angle_alpha   90.00
_cell.angle_beta   90.00
_cell.angle_gamma   90.00
#
_symmetry.space_group_name_H-M   'P 1'
#
loop_
_entity.id
_entity.type
_entity.pdbx_description
1 polymer ?
#
loop_
_entity_poly.entity_id
_entity_poly.type
_entity_poly.pdbx_seq_one_letter_code
_entity_poly.pdbx_strand_id
1 'polypeptide(L)'
;MRFAPDLDHLNTAPAGVTFAVPVTVQPQPGSKATRSRELKGEVSYDDVATWTPPTLHRSQVILRHPPNEGFVSLRAASTDATGNTVEQTMIRAYCIAPRAHDVQHADPSTR
;
A
#
# COMPACT_ATOMS: atom_id res chain seq x y z
N MET A 1 -10.80 5.62 4.61
CA MET A 1 -9.97 4.40 4.43
C MET A 1 -8.51 4.83 4.48
N ARG A 2 -7.60 4.00 5.00
CA ARG A 2 -6.18 4.36 5.09
C ARG A 2 -5.29 3.16 4.78
N PHE A 3 -4.31 3.37 3.90
CA PHE A 3 -3.18 2.48 3.71
C PHE A 3 -2.06 2.85 4.68
N ALA A 4 -1.39 1.85 5.24
CA ALA A 4 -0.25 2.05 6.15
C ALA A 4 0.89 1.09 5.79
N PRO A 5 1.52 1.25 4.61
CA PRO A 5 2.68 0.44 4.21
C PRO A 5 3.86 0.67 5.17
N ASP A 6 4.65 -0.38 5.41
CA ASP A 6 5.86 -0.33 6.23
C ASP A 6 7.06 0.12 5.37
N LEU A 7 7.25 1.43 5.31
CA LEU A 7 8.22 2.08 4.42
C LEU A 7 9.41 2.62 5.22
N ASP A 8 10.55 2.74 4.55
CA ASP A 8 11.69 3.45 5.13
C ASP A 8 11.48 4.97 5.19
N HIS A 9 12.46 5.68 5.75
CA HIS A 9 12.45 7.15 5.88
C HIS A 9 12.43 7.89 4.53
N LEU A 10 12.74 7.21 3.43
CA LEU A 10 12.69 7.73 2.06
C LEU A 10 11.37 7.37 1.36
N ASN A 11 10.37 6.87 2.09
CA ASN A 11 9.11 6.40 1.53
C ASN A 11 9.34 5.32 0.46
N THR A 12 10.28 4.42 0.72
CA THR A 12 10.73 3.37 -0.19
C THR A 12 10.52 1.98 0.42
N ALA A 13 10.25 1.01 -0.44
CA ALA A 13 10.14 -0.39 -0.10
C ALA A 13 11.09 -1.24 -0.96
N PRO A 14 11.57 -2.39 -0.45
CA PRO A 14 12.52 -3.22 -1.18
C PRO A 14 11.92 -3.81 -2.46
N ALA A 15 12.72 -3.86 -3.52
CA ALA A 15 12.41 -4.55 -4.78
C ALA A 15 12.44 -6.08 -4.64
N GLY A 16 11.66 -6.78 -5.47
CA GLY A 16 11.70 -8.23 -5.58
C GLY A 16 11.16 -9.02 -4.38
N VAL A 17 10.44 -8.37 -3.46
CA VAL A 17 9.87 -9.03 -2.27
C VAL A 17 8.34 -9.14 -2.34
N THR A 18 7.79 -10.02 -1.52
CA THR A 18 6.37 -9.95 -1.16
C THR A 18 6.22 -8.95 -0.02
N PHE A 19 5.31 -7.99 -0.20
CA PHE A 19 5.14 -6.86 0.72
C PHE A 19 3.68 -6.76 1.16
N ALA A 20 3.44 -6.71 2.47
CA ALA A 20 2.10 -6.63 3.03
C ALA A 20 1.77 -5.18 3.40
N VAL A 21 0.69 -4.66 2.86
CA VAL A 21 0.19 -3.31 3.14
C VAL A 21 -1.07 -3.42 4.01
N PRO A 22 -1.00 -3.07 5.31
CA PRO A 22 -2.17 -2.90 6.14
C PRO A 22 -3.15 -1.87 5.56
N VAL A 23 -4.43 -2.25 5.52
CA VAL A 23 -5.54 -1.40 5.10
C VAL A 23 -6.53 -1.30 6.25
N THR A 24 -6.71 -0.08 6.76
CA THR A 24 -7.73 0.20 7.77
C THR A 24 -8.90 0.90 7.12
N VAL A 25 -10.08 0.30 7.21
CA VAL A 25 -11.32 0.94 6.78
C VAL A 25 -12.10 1.38 8.00
N GLN A 26 -11.99 2.66 8.34
CA GLN A 26 -12.76 3.22 9.44
C GLN A 26 -14.26 3.17 9.08
N PRO A 27 -15.11 2.63 9.97
CA PRO A 27 -16.56 2.77 9.83
C PRO A 27 -16.95 4.22 10.06
N GLN A 28 -17.94 4.72 9.31
CA GLN A 28 -18.51 6.03 9.58
C GLN A 28 -19.38 5.98 10.85
N PRO A 29 -19.39 7.03 11.68
CA PRO A 29 -20.28 7.12 12.82
C PRO A 29 -21.74 6.97 12.35
N GLY A 30 -22.46 5.98 12.89
CA GLY A 30 -23.85 5.68 12.50
C GLY A 30 -24.02 4.53 11.48
N SER A 31 -22.94 4.02 10.89
CA SER A 31 -23.02 2.87 10.00
C SER A 31 -23.12 1.55 10.79
N LYS A 32 -24.24 0.83 10.63
CA LYS A 32 -24.43 -0.57 11.11
C LYS A 32 -23.66 -1.58 10.24
N ALA A 33 -22.54 -1.19 9.63
CA ALA A 33 -21.72 -2.03 8.77
C ALA A 33 -20.92 -3.04 9.61
N THR A 34 -21.60 -3.99 10.23
CA THR A 34 -20.99 -4.94 11.17
C THR A 34 -20.75 -6.33 10.57
N ARG A 35 -21.12 -6.65 9.32
CA ARG A 35 -20.96 -8.03 8.82
C ARG A 35 -20.53 -8.26 7.38
N SER A 36 -20.85 -7.38 6.43
CA SER A 36 -20.49 -7.59 5.03
C SER A 36 -20.05 -6.28 4.41
N ARG A 37 -18.74 -6.13 4.23
CA ARG A 37 -18.14 -5.00 3.50
C ARG A 37 -17.32 -5.61 2.38
N GLU A 38 -17.67 -5.33 1.14
CA GLU A 38 -16.85 -5.75 0.02
C GLU A 38 -15.62 -4.83 -0.01
N LEU A 39 -14.43 -5.41 0.04
CA LEU A 39 -13.17 -4.69 -0.12
C LEU A 39 -12.53 -5.15 -1.42
N LYS A 40 -12.35 -4.22 -2.34
CA LYS A 40 -11.57 -4.41 -3.56
C LYS A 40 -10.29 -3.63 -3.40
N GLY A 41 -9.16 -4.28 -3.63
CA GLY A 41 -7.86 -3.65 -3.74
C GLY A 41 -7.34 -3.84 -5.15
N GLU A 42 -6.56 -2.88 -5.63
CA GLU A 42 -5.89 -2.89 -6.92
C GLU A 42 -4.53 -2.20 -6.77
N VAL A 43 -3.56 -2.70 -7.54
CA VAL A 43 -2.19 -2.18 -7.57
C VAL A 43 -1.74 -1.94 -9.00
N SER A 44 -0.98 -0.87 -9.19
CA SER A 44 -0.27 -0.55 -10.41
C SER A 44 1.22 -0.36 -10.11
N TYR A 45 2.06 -0.87 -11.01
CA TYR A 45 3.53 -0.70 -10.98
C TYR A 45 4.04 0.11 -12.19
N ASP A 46 3.14 0.58 -13.04
CA ASP A 46 3.39 1.18 -14.35
C ASP A 46 2.76 2.58 -14.45
N ASP A 47 2.87 3.37 -13.38
CA ASP A 47 2.34 4.75 -13.30
C ASP A 47 0.85 4.82 -13.68
N VAL A 48 0.04 3.93 -13.10
CA VAL A 48 -1.42 3.82 -13.27
C VAL A 48 -1.92 3.49 -14.68
N ALA A 49 -1.04 3.01 -15.56
CA ALA A 49 -1.44 2.51 -16.87
C ALA A 49 -2.27 1.22 -16.76
N THR A 50 -1.90 0.30 -15.85
CA THR A 50 -2.67 -0.92 -15.58
C THR A 50 -2.94 -1.11 -14.10
N TRP A 51 -4.13 -1.63 -13.79
CA TRP A 51 -4.55 -1.98 -12.44
C TRP A 51 -4.75 -3.48 -12.35
N THR A 52 -4.09 -4.11 -11.39
CA THR A 52 -4.14 -5.55 -11.19
C THR A 52 -4.65 -5.86 -9.77
N PRO A 53 -5.50 -6.88 -9.60
CA PRO A 53 -5.97 -7.26 -8.27
C PRO A 53 -4.83 -7.96 -7.50
N PRO A 54 -4.38 -7.40 -6.37
CA PRO A 54 -3.45 -8.07 -5.47
C PRO A 54 -4.16 -9.15 -4.65
N THR A 55 -3.37 -9.98 -3.97
CA THR A 55 -3.95 -10.93 -3.02
C THR A 55 -4.43 -10.19 -1.78
N LEU A 56 -5.71 -10.35 -1.42
CA LEU A 56 -6.26 -9.80 -0.19
C LEU A 56 -6.24 -10.86 0.91
N HIS A 57 -5.67 -10.53 2.06
CA HIS A 57 -5.66 -11.40 3.22
C HIS A 57 -6.05 -10.61 4.47
N ARG A 58 -7.21 -10.93 5.05
CA ARG A 58 -7.81 -10.20 6.18
C ARG A 58 -7.92 -8.70 5.86
N SER A 59 -7.22 -7.84 6.62
CA SER A 59 -7.17 -6.38 6.43
C SER A 59 -5.84 -5.94 5.79
N GLN A 60 -5.23 -6.80 4.98
CA GLN A 60 -3.96 -6.53 4.31
C GLN A 60 -4.05 -6.81 2.82
N VAL A 61 -3.36 -5.97 2.06
CA VAL A 61 -3.10 -6.16 0.64
C VAL A 61 -1.71 -6.75 0.49
N ILE A 62 -1.58 -7.91 -0.14
CA ILE A 62 -0.31 -8.59 -0.38
C ILE A 62 0.14 -8.28 -1.81
N LEU A 63 1.25 -7.56 -1.90
CA LEU A 63 1.86 -7.07 -3.13
C LEU A 63 3.10 -7.89 -3.46
N ARG A 64 3.36 -8.07 -4.76
CA ARG A 64 4.61 -8.65 -5.27
C ARG A 64 5.37 -7.54 -5.97
N HIS A 65 6.37 -6.99 -5.29
CA HIS A 65 7.19 -5.95 -5.88
C HIS A 65 8.00 -6.55 -7.03
N PRO A 66 7.99 -5.92 -8.22
CA PRO A 66 8.88 -6.31 -9.28
C PRO A 66 10.35 -6.09 -8.85
N PRO A 67 11.31 -6.75 -9.52
CA PRO A 67 12.72 -6.71 -9.13
C PRO A 67 13.42 -5.40 -9.53
N ASN A 68 12.77 -4.56 -10.33
CA ASN A 68 13.26 -3.26 -10.77
C ASN A 68 12.77 -2.14 -9.85
N GLU A 69 13.44 -1.00 -9.96
CA GLU A 69 12.97 0.24 -9.36
C GLU A 69 11.69 0.74 -10.05
N GLY A 70 10.88 1.48 -9.32
CA GLY A 70 9.63 2.03 -9.83
C GLY A 70 8.75 2.61 -8.74
N PHE A 71 7.49 2.87 -9.07
CA PHE A 71 6.52 3.38 -8.10
C PHE A 71 5.34 2.42 -7.97
N VAL A 72 4.86 2.27 -6.74
CA VAL A 72 3.60 1.58 -6.48
C VAL A 72 2.48 2.61 -6.39
N SER A 73 1.42 2.40 -7.15
CA SER A 73 0.15 3.10 -6.96
C SER A 73 -0.90 2.12 -6.44
N LEU A 74 -1.68 2.57 -5.47
CA LEU A 74 -2.69 1.75 -4.80
C LEU A 74 -4.07 2.35 -5.00
N ARG A 75 -5.04 1.49 -5.32
CA ARG A 75 -6.45 1.84 -5.36
C ARG A 75 -7.21 0.83 -4.52
N ALA A 76 -8.15 1.29 -3.71
CA ALA A 76 -9.09 0.41 -3.04
C ALA A 76 -10.48 1.03 -3.01
N ALA A 77 -11.47 0.17 -3.21
CA ALA A 77 -12.87 0.51 -3.10
C ALA A 77 -13.51 -0.35 -2.01
N SER A 78 -14.37 0.27 -1.21
CA SER A 78 -15.10 -0.44 -0.18
C SER A 78 -16.56 -0.07 -0.17
N THR A 79 -17.42 -1.07 -0.33
CA THR A 79 -18.88 -0.92 -0.35
C THR A 79 -19.46 -1.52 0.92
N ASP A 80 -20.29 -0.73 1.62
CA ASP A 80 -20.99 -1.18 2.82
C ASP A 80 -22.31 -1.89 2.50
N ALA A 81 -22.91 -2.54 3.50
CA ALA A 81 -24.16 -3.28 3.34
C ALA A 81 -25.37 -2.40 2.98
N THR A 82 -25.25 -1.07 3.10
CA THR A 82 -26.28 -0.09 2.71
C THR A 82 -26.04 0.47 1.32
N GLY A 83 -24.99 0.03 0.62
CA GLY A 83 -24.64 0.45 -0.74
C GLY A 83 -23.72 1.67 -0.80
N ASN A 84 -23.31 2.25 0.32
CA ASN A 84 -22.37 3.36 0.30
C ASN A 84 -20.99 2.85 -0.10
N THR A 85 -20.41 3.49 -1.11
CA THR A 85 -19.09 3.14 -1.63
C THR A 85 -18.10 4.24 -1.31
N VAL A 86 -16.94 3.84 -0.77
CA VAL A 86 -15.80 4.72 -0.56
C VAL A 86 -14.65 4.21 -1.40
N GLU A 87 -14.11 5.06 -2.27
CA GLU A 87 -12.92 4.77 -3.05
C GLU A 87 -11.74 5.61 -2.55
N GLN A 88 -10.57 5.01 -2.50
CA GLN A 88 -9.31 5.68 -2.22
C GLN A 88 -8.29 5.29 -3.28
N THR A 89 -7.75 6.29 -3.97
CA THR A 89 -6.65 6.12 -4.92
C THR A 89 -5.45 6.92 -4.41
N MET A 90 -4.26 6.30 -4.46
CA MET A 90 -2.99 6.88 -4.07
C MET A 90 -1.99 6.62 -5.18
N ILE A 91 -1.74 7.66 -5.99
CA ILE A 91 -0.79 7.64 -7.10
C ILE A 91 0.61 7.80 -6.56
N ARG A 92 1.56 6.97 -7.03
CA ARG A 92 2.95 6.93 -6.54
C ARG A 92 3.00 6.94 -5.00
N ALA A 93 2.25 6.01 -4.41
CA ALA A 93 2.14 5.86 -2.97
C ALA A 93 3.52 5.71 -2.30
N TYR A 94 4.41 4.95 -2.92
CA TYR A 94 5.79 4.79 -2.50
C TYR A 94 6.69 4.31 -3.65
N CYS A 95 8.01 4.43 -3.45
CA CYS A 95 9.02 3.95 -4.38
C CYS A 95 9.38 2.49 -4.10
N ILE A 96 9.64 1.71 -5.14
CA ILE A 96 10.35 0.44 -5.06
C ILE A 96 11.79 0.73 -5.44
N ALA A 97 12.72 0.34 -4.58
CA ALA A 97 14.14 0.38 -4.90
C ALA A 97 14.81 -0.90 -4.42
N PRO A 98 15.92 -1.31 -5.07
CA PRO A 98 16.83 -2.27 -4.45
C PRO A 98 17.16 -1.77 -3.04
N ARG A 99 17.26 -2.68 -2.06
CA ARG A 99 17.78 -2.27 -0.75
C ARG A 99 19.13 -1.61 -1.00
N ALA A 100 19.21 -0.30 -0.73
CA ALA A 100 20.49 0.34 -0.61
C ALA A 100 21.22 -0.46 0.47
N HIS A 101 22.43 -0.94 0.17
CA HIS A 101 23.33 -1.35 1.23
C HIS A 101 23.38 -0.16 2.18
N ASP A 102 22.98 -0.39 3.43
CA ASP A 102 23.01 0.58 4.51
C ASP A 102 24.46 1.09 4.60
N VAL A 103 24.77 2.19 3.91
CA VAL A 103 26.00 2.92 4.15
C VAL A 103 25.68 3.67 5.41
N GLN A 104 25.91 3.02 6.56
CA GLN A 104 25.96 3.66 7.85
C GLN A 104 26.70 4.97 7.67
N HIS A 105 25.98 6.07 7.87
CA HIS A 105 26.57 7.38 8.01
C HIS A 105 27.46 7.30 9.25
N ALA A 106 28.71 6.90 9.05
CA ALA A 106 29.76 7.07 10.04
C ALA A 106 29.91 8.57 10.21
N ASP A 107 29.35 9.12 11.28
CA ASP A 107 29.61 10.47 11.74
C ASP A 107 31.11 10.59 12.04
N PRO A 108 31.87 11.43 11.31
CA PRO A 108 33.25 11.71 11.67
C PRO A 108 33.32 12.98 12.53
N SER A 109 32.55 13.06 13.61
CA SER A 109 32.73 14.11 14.62
C SER A 109 33.66 13.64 15.74
N THR A 110 34.96 13.56 15.42
CA THR A 110 36.02 13.75 16.41
C THR A 110 37.25 14.33 15.69
N ARG A 111 37.34 15.66 15.65
CA ARG A 111 38.55 16.38 16.06
C ARG A 111 38.30 17.88 16.21
#